data_AF-A0A919VVJ2-F1
#
_entry.id   AF-A0A919VVJ2-F1
#
_cell.length_a   1.000
_cell.length_b   1.000
_cell.length_c   1.000
_cell.angle_alpha   90.00
_cell.angle_beta   90.00
_cell.angle_gamma   90.00
#
_symmetry.space_group_name_H-M   'P 1'
#
loop_
_entity.id
_entity.type
_entity.pdbx_description
1 polymer ?
#
loop_
_entity_poly.entity_id
_entity_poly.type
_entity_poly.pdbx_seq_one_letter_code
_entity_poly.pdbx_strand_id
1 'polypeptide(L)' 'MRDRELRCVICNTEMPFETPPCADGHAEECPELLCTRCGAAEIVAPVTFRVLLSAGGSRVAPQQRRAA' A
#
# COMPACT_ATOMS: atom_id res chain seq x y z
N MET A 1 17.76 15.16 -3.55
CA MET A 1 16.42 15.07 -4.16
C MET A 1 16.46 13.84 -5.05
N ARG A 2 15.60 12.86 -4.82
CA ARG A 2 15.56 11.64 -5.64
C ARG A 2 14.36 11.74 -6.57
N ASP A 3 14.58 11.35 -7.82
CA ASP A 3 13.57 11.40 -8.86
C ASP A 3 13.03 9.99 -9.13
N ARG A 4 11.70 9.84 -9.20
CA ARG A 4 10.99 8.60 -9.57
C ARG A 4 10.08 8.88 -10.75
N GLU A 5 9.99 7.96 -11.71
CA GLU A 5 9.05 8.08 -12.83
C GLU A 5 7.69 7.47 -12.43
N LEU A 6 6.63 8.29 -12.50
CA LEU A 6 5.25 7.89 -12.21
C LEU A 6 4.27 8.62 -13.13
N ARG A 7 3.10 8.02 -13.35
CA ARG A 7 2.01 8.65 -14.08
C ARG A 7 1.27 9.68 -13.22
N CYS A 8 1.50 10.96 -13.50
CA CYS A 8 0.81 12.03 -12.77
C CYS A 8 -0.68 12.07 -13.12
N VAL A 9 -1.54 12.15 -12.10
CA VAL A 9 -2.99 12.22 -12.29
C VAL A 9 -3.47 13.53 -12.92
N ILE A 10 -2.72 14.62 -12.72
CA ILE A 10 -3.04 15.95 -13.26
C ILE A 10 -2.50 16.10 -14.69
N CYS A 11 -1.24 15.75 -14.94
CA CYS A 11 -0.67 15.81 -16.29
C CYS A 11 -1.16 14.67 -17.21
N ASN A 12 -1.68 13.59 -16.63
CA ASN A 12 -2.15 12.40 -17.32
C ASN A 12 -1.08 11.74 -18.22
N THR A 13 0.19 11.84 -17.81
CA THR A 13 1.37 11.29 -18.50
C THR A 13 2.41 10.86 -17.49
N GLU A 14 3.34 9.99 -17.89
CA GLU A 14 4.55 9.69 -17.12
C GLU A 14 5.37 10.97 -16.94
N MET A 15 5.76 11.24 -15.70
CA MET A 15 6.56 12.39 -15.31
C MET A 15 7.56 11.98 -14.23
N PRO A 16 8.68 12.69 -14.08
CA PRO A 16 9.52 12.58 -12.91
C PRO A 16 8.81 13.22 -11.71
N PHE A 17 9.01 12.61 -10.55
CA PHE A 17 8.54 13.07 -9.26
C PHE A 17 9.70 13.20 -8.30
N GLU A 18 9.71 14.28 -7.53
CA GLU A 18 10.73 14.55 -6.52
C GLU A 18 10.17 14.44 -5.11
N THR A 19 10.99 13.97 -4.17
CA THR A 19 10.66 13.99 -2.74
C THR A 19 10.98 15.37 -2.15
N PRO A 20 10.00 16.10 -1.57
CA PRO A 20 10.25 17.37 -0.92
C PRO A 20 11.00 17.19 0.41
N PRO A 21 11.62 18.24 0.96
CA PRO A 21 12.18 18.21 2.30
C PRO A 21 11.08 17.88 3.32
N CYS A 22 11.17 16.72 3.97
CA CYS A 22 10.21 16.31 5.00
C CYS A 22 10.77 16.53 6.41
N ALA A 23 9.99 17.17 7.29
CA ALA A 23 10.36 17.37 8.69
C ALA A 23 10.13 16.13 9.56
N ASP A 24 9.31 15.19 9.09
CA ASP A 24 8.90 13.98 9.83
C ASP A 24 10.00 12.91 9.93
N GLY A 25 11.18 13.15 9.32
CA GLY A 25 12.33 12.27 9.47
C GLY A 25 12.28 10.98 8.65
N HIS A 26 11.42 10.91 7.63
CA HIS A 26 11.33 9.75 6.74
C HIS A 26 12.51 9.60 5.77
N ALA A 27 13.39 10.59 5.70
CA ALA A 27 14.58 10.60 4.85
C ALA A 27 14.28 10.13 3.42
N GLU A 28 14.85 9.00 3.01
CA GLU A 28 14.75 8.45 1.65
C GLU A 28 13.48 7.60 1.42
N GLU A 29 12.72 7.34 2.48
CA GLU A 29 11.48 6.57 2.48
C GLU A 29 10.24 7.47 2.63
N CYS A 30 10.40 8.78 2.47
CA CYS A 30 9.28 9.72 2.52
C CYS A 30 8.23 9.33 1.46
N PRO A 31 6.97 9.13 1.86
CA PRO A 31 5.92 8.72 0.93
C PRO A 31 5.40 9.90 0.08
N GLU A 32 5.82 11.13 0.39
CA GLU A 32 5.41 12.33 -0.32
C GLU A 32 6.25 12.56 -1.58
N LEU A 33 5.56 12.77 -2.70
CA LEU A 33 6.16 12.96 -4.02
C LEU A 33 5.47 14.11 -4.75
N LEU A 34 6.26 14.97 -5.41
CA LEU A 34 5.80 16.11 -6.19
C LEU A 34 6.10 15.92 -7.67
N CYS A 35 5.11 16.06 -8.54
CA CYS A 35 5.35 16.08 -9.98
C CYS A 35 6.19 17.30 -10.35
N THR A 36 7.36 17.08 -10.98
CA THR A 36 8.30 18.17 -11.30
C THR A 36 7.79 19.15 -12.37
N ARG A 37 6.68 18.83 -13.04
CA ARG A 37 6.06 19.68 -14.06
C ARG A 37 4.90 20.53 -13.54
N CYS A 38 3.95 19.94 -12.84
CA CYS A 38 2.73 20.63 -12.41
C CYS A 38 2.64 20.89 -10.90
N GLY A 39 3.55 20.31 -10.11
CA GLY A 39 3.56 20.45 -8.65
C GLY A 39 2.48 19.64 -7.92
N ALA A 40 1.78 18.72 -8.59
CA ALA A 40 0.83 17.84 -7.94
C ALA A 40 1.52 16.97 -6.88
N ALA A 41 0.96 16.95 -5.66
CA ALA A 41 1.45 16.14 -4.55
C ALA A 41 0.70 14.82 -4.47
N GLU A 42 1.45 13.72 -4.45
CA GLU A 42 0.93 12.36 -4.35
C GLU A 42 1.61 11.64 -3.17
N ILE A 43 0.82 10.87 -2.39
CA ILE A 43 1.32 10.06 -1.27
C ILE A 43 1.36 8.60 -1.72
N VAL A 44 2.56 8.04 -1.85
CA VAL A 44 2.78 6.67 -2.30
C VAL A 44 3.48 5.89 -1.19
N ALA A 45 2.72 5.02 -0.52
CA ALA A 45 3.22 4.18 0.56
C ALA A 45 2.81 2.70 0.33
N PRO A 46 3.66 1.74 0.71
CA PRO A 46 3.28 0.32 0.69
C PRO A 46 2.15 0.06 1.70
N VAL A 47 1.11 -0.64 1.26
CA VAL A 47 0.01 -1.06 2.15
C VAL A 47 0.29 -2.47 2.66
N THR A 48 0.21 -2.66 3.97
CA THR A 48 0.37 -3.98 4.60
C THR A 48 -0.98 -4.50 5.08
N PHE A 49 -1.33 -5.72 4.68
CA PHE A 49 -2.57 -6.37 5.09
C PHE A 49 -2.27 -7.61 5.92
N ARG A 50 -2.95 -7.75 7.06
CA ARG A 50 -2.97 -9.00 7.84
C ARG A 50 -4.21 -9.79 7.43
N VAL A 51 -3.98 -10.91 6.76
CA VAL A 51 -5.07 -11.83 6.39
C VAL A 51 -5.23 -12.87 7.48
N LEU A 52 -6.37 -12.83 8.18
CA LEU A 52 -6.79 -13.95 9.02
C LEU A 52 -7.35 -15.04 8.12
N LEU A 53 -6.53 -16.04 7.84
CA LEU A 53 -6.99 -17.25 7.17
C LEU A 53 -7.85 -18.02 8.18
N SER A 54 -9.15 -18.08 7.95
CA SER A 54 -10.00 -19.07 8.61
C SER A 54 -9.43 -20.44 8.29
N ALA A 55 -8.98 -21.18 9.30
CA ALA A 55 -8.59 -22.57 9.15
C ALA A 55 -9.82 -23.34 8.64
N GLY A 56 -9.90 -23.52 7.32
CA GLY A 56 -10.99 -24.21 6.67
C GLY A 56 -11.17 -25.58 7.32
N GLY A 57 -12.33 -25.79 7.92
CA GLY A 57 -12.68 -27.05 8.54
C GLY A 57 -13.70 -26.88 9.64
N SER A 58 -14.96 -26.66 9.28
CA SER A 58 -16.05 -27.25 10.06
C SER A 58 -15.83 -28.75 10.05
N ARG A 59 -14.99 -29.25 10.98
CA ARG A 59 -14.92 -30.67 11.26
C ARG A 59 -16.30 -31.02 11.78
N VAL A 60 -17.14 -31.56 10.92
CA VAL A 60 -18.43 -32.14 11.32
C VAL A 60 -18.07 -33.22 12.33
N ALA A 61 -18.31 -32.94 13.60
CA ALA A 61 -18.07 -33.90 14.66
C ALA A 61 -18.90 -35.15 14.34
N PRO A 62 -18.31 -36.36 14.35
CA PRO A 62 -19.06 -37.57 14.06
C PRO A 62 -20.17 -37.73 15.12
N GLN A 63 -21.42 -37.84 14.67
CA GLN A 63 -22.54 -38.19 15.55
C GLN A 63 -22.29 -39.60 16.11
N GLN A 64 -21.90 -39.68 17.38
CA GLN A 64 -21.86 -40.96 18.08
C GLN A 64 -23.28 -41.51 18.20
N ARG A 65 -23.54 -42.66 17.56
CA ARG A 65 -24.78 -43.41 17.73
C ARG A 65 -24.86 -43.86 19.18
N ARG A 66 -25.90 -43.43 19.91
CA ARG A 66 -26.24 -44.00 21.23
C ARG A 66 -26.81 -45.40 21.01
N ALA A 67 -26.25 -46.40 21.70
CA ALA A 67 -26.87 -47.72 21.84
C ALA A 67 -28.08 -47.61 22.77
N ALA A 68 -29.14 -48.35 22.43
CA ALA A 68 -30.39 -48.46 23.17
C ALA A 68 -30.27 -49.45 24.35
#